data_AF-A0AA35RFP5-F1
#
_entry.id   AF-A0AA35RFP5-F1
#
_cell.length_a   1.000
_cell.length_b   1.000
_cell.length_c   1.000
_cell.angle_alpha   90.00
_cell.angle_beta   90.00
_cell.angle_gamma   90.00
#
_symmetry.space_group_name_H-M   'P 1'
#
loop_
_entity.id
_entity.type
_entity.pdbx_description
1 polymer ?
#
loop_
_entity_poly.entity_id
_entity_poly.type
_entity_poly.pdbx_seq_one_letter_code
_entity_poly.pdbx_strand_id
1 'polypeptide(L)'
;MLQPSESPARSSESLSLPEHRGEERRKTERSTIWKWISLRELLFIFVACSVGAALFQTRDDVRFVHAWSRNLDTSLYHNRKFPTENERLPRPIVTDLDSDGTTDLLYFNPDHTLVKETFPDSLSPLAPAQPLFSNPTQQGAVNVRELGDGGSPIAVATGYLKQYKSMVQVRQQVIVVLMSDWQVLCLSHELKPLWKAQPLEREKDRNLAIREPTVLVSHVSIRKGDTGCVVVGGRVSGKPAPQDSFTRSVT
;
A
#
# COMPACT_ATOMS: atom_id res chain seq x y z
N MET A 1 26.86 49.01 38.77
CA MET A 1 28.28 48.65 38.61
C MET A 1 28.39 47.69 37.44
N LEU A 2 29.26 47.82 36.45
CA LEU A 2 30.18 48.90 36.06
C LEU A 2 30.43 48.77 34.54
N GLN A 3 30.32 49.87 33.79
CA GLN A 3 31.12 50.12 32.57
C GLN A 3 32.54 50.58 33.02
N PRO A 4 33.55 50.82 32.15
CA PRO A 4 33.59 50.93 30.67
C PRO A 4 34.58 49.89 30.06
N SER A 5 35.15 49.91 28.84
CA SER A 5 35.65 50.93 27.89
C SER A 5 35.94 50.20 26.53
N GLU A 6 36.34 50.79 25.39
CA GLU A 6 36.71 52.16 25.00
C GLU A 6 36.51 52.38 23.47
N SER A 7 36.44 53.64 23.03
CA SER A 7 36.54 54.11 21.62
C SER A 7 38.00 54.59 21.34
N PRO A 8 38.45 55.21 20.20
CA PRO A 8 37.79 56.04 19.15
C PRO A 8 38.01 55.44 17.72
N ALA A 9 38.00 56.12 16.55
CA ALA A 9 37.87 57.53 16.10
C ALA A 9 37.21 57.59 14.69
N ARG A 10 36.45 58.61 14.27
CA ARG A 10 36.80 59.98 13.77
C ARG A 10 37.52 59.98 12.40
N SER A 11 36.88 60.34 11.29
CA SER A 11 36.66 61.72 10.77
C SER A 11 35.80 61.60 9.48
N SER A 12 34.78 62.39 9.13
CA SER A 12 34.48 63.84 9.14
C SER A 12 34.91 64.60 7.88
N GLU A 13 33.96 64.85 6.97
CA GLU A 13 33.86 65.96 5.99
C GLU A 13 32.55 65.75 5.19
N SER A 14 31.87 66.74 4.60
CA SER A 14 31.25 68.00 5.07
C SER A 14 30.62 68.64 3.82
N LEU A 15 29.40 69.20 3.93
CA LEU A 15 28.71 70.13 3.00
C LEU A 15 28.71 69.82 1.47
N SER A 16 27.56 69.77 0.80
CA SER A 16 26.76 71.00 0.58
C SER A 16 25.40 70.71 -0.08
N LEU A 17 24.40 71.52 0.26
CA LEU A 17 23.18 71.73 -0.54
C LEU A 17 23.47 72.79 -1.62
N PRO A 18 22.69 72.79 -2.72
CA PRO A 18 21.74 73.90 -2.83
C PRO A 18 20.31 73.46 -3.17
N GLU A 19 19.41 74.44 -3.05
CA GLU A 19 17.96 74.28 -2.97
C GLU A 19 17.24 74.68 -4.27
N HIS A 20 15.95 74.32 -4.34
CA HIS A 20 14.89 74.87 -5.20
C HIS A 20 14.78 74.53 -6.69
N ARG A 21 13.49 74.26 -7.03
CA ARG A 21 12.72 74.68 -8.22
C ARG A 21 12.38 73.56 -9.22
N GLY A 22 11.12 73.08 -9.20
CA GLY A 22 10.66 72.03 -10.13
C GLY A 22 9.21 71.56 -9.99
N GLU A 23 8.29 72.39 -9.48
CA GLU A 23 6.85 72.09 -9.47
C GLU A 23 6.25 72.22 -10.89
N GLU A 24 6.42 71.24 -11.79
CA GLU A 24 5.65 71.21 -13.07
C GLU A 24 5.66 69.90 -13.91
N ARG A 25 5.68 68.69 -13.33
CA ARG A 25 5.60 67.42 -14.13
C ARG A 25 4.65 66.35 -13.58
N ARG A 26 3.37 66.69 -13.33
CA ARG A 26 2.32 65.74 -12.89
C ARG A 26 1.07 65.64 -13.80
N LYS A 27 1.14 66.08 -15.06
CA LYS A 27 -0.04 66.17 -15.97
C LYS A 27 0.12 65.58 -17.38
N THR A 28 1.05 64.63 -17.61
CA THR A 28 1.23 63.99 -18.94
C THR A 28 1.60 62.49 -18.87
N GLU A 29 1.02 61.74 -17.92
CA GLU A 29 1.38 60.33 -17.69
C GLU A 29 0.15 59.39 -17.57
N ARG A 30 -0.91 59.64 -18.36
CA ARG A 30 -2.14 58.81 -18.36
C ARG A 30 -2.75 58.49 -19.72
N SER A 31 -2.16 58.86 -20.86
CA SER A 31 -2.82 58.81 -22.18
C SER A 31 -2.12 57.99 -23.27
N THR A 32 -1.15 57.14 -22.95
CA THR A 32 -0.32 56.42 -23.96
C THR A 32 -0.07 54.93 -23.66
N ILE A 33 -1.00 54.28 -22.96
CA ILE A 33 -0.94 52.82 -22.67
C ILE A 33 -1.59 51.98 -23.79
N TRP A 34 -2.40 52.59 -24.67
CA TRP A 34 -2.98 51.92 -25.84
C TRP A 34 -2.18 52.21 -27.11
N LYS A 35 -0.92 51.74 -27.15
CA LYS A 35 -0.25 51.52 -28.44
C LYS A 35 -1.00 50.38 -29.14
N TRP A 36 -1.44 50.64 -30.37
CA TRP A 36 -2.07 49.64 -31.21
C TRP A 36 -1.09 48.49 -31.44
N ILE A 37 -1.34 47.34 -30.79
CA ILE A 37 -0.61 46.11 -31.07
C ILE A 37 -0.82 45.81 -32.55
N SER A 38 0.27 45.67 -33.29
CA SER A 38 0.21 45.40 -34.72
C SER A 38 -0.42 44.03 -34.96
N LEU A 39 -1.19 43.88 -36.04
CA LEU A 39 -1.74 42.58 -36.44
C LEU A 39 -0.65 41.50 -36.57
N ARG A 40 0.58 41.93 -36.91
CA ARG A 40 1.77 41.08 -36.95
C ARG A 40 2.21 40.59 -35.56
N GLU A 41 2.10 41.43 -34.54
CA GLU A 41 2.46 41.09 -33.15
C GLU A 41 1.41 40.14 -32.53
N LEU A 42 0.12 40.37 -32.80
CA LEU A 42 -0.94 39.42 -32.46
C LEU A 42 -0.71 38.05 -33.12
N LEU A 43 -0.32 38.02 -34.40
CA LEU A 43 0.03 36.78 -35.10
C LEU A 43 1.22 36.07 -34.44
N PHE A 44 2.30 36.80 -34.10
CA PHE A 44 3.45 36.22 -33.42
C PHE A 44 3.10 35.66 -32.04
N ILE A 45 2.31 36.37 -31.23
CA ILE A 45 1.84 35.89 -29.93
C ILE A 45 0.97 34.64 -30.12
N PHE A 46 0.02 34.67 -31.06
CA PHE A 46 -0.85 33.53 -31.33
C PHE A 46 -0.06 32.28 -31.76
N VAL A 47 0.92 32.45 -32.66
CA VAL A 47 1.81 31.34 -33.10
C VAL A 47 2.68 30.84 -31.94
N ALA A 48 3.27 31.74 -31.13
CA ALA A 48 4.08 31.35 -29.97
C ALA A 48 3.25 30.60 -28.91
N CYS A 49 2.03 31.06 -28.61
CA CYS A 49 1.10 30.36 -27.74
C CYS A 49 0.64 29.01 -28.33
N SER A 50 0.41 28.92 -29.65
CA SER A 50 0.02 27.67 -30.31
C SER A 50 1.14 26.63 -30.28
N VAL A 51 2.38 27.06 -30.56
CA VAL A 51 3.58 26.20 -30.46
C VAL A 51 3.82 25.81 -29.01
N GLY A 52 3.71 26.75 -28.07
CA GLY A 52 3.77 26.46 -26.63
C GLY A 52 2.75 25.41 -26.21
N ALA A 53 1.48 25.58 -26.58
CA ALA A 53 0.42 24.60 -26.29
C ALA A 53 0.68 23.23 -26.95
N ALA A 54 1.27 23.18 -28.14
CA ALA A 54 1.64 21.92 -28.80
C ALA A 54 2.85 21.22 -28.12
N LEU A 55 3.81 21.99 -27.59
CA LEU A 55 4.98 21.46 -26.86
C LEU A 55 4.65 21.07 -25.42
N PHE A 56 3.74 21.80 -24.76
CA PHE A 56 3.25 21.50 -23.41
C PHE A 56 2.02 20.57 -23.40
N GLN A 57 1.56 20.08 -24.55
CA GLN A 57 0.68 18.91 -24.62
C GLN A 57 1.49 17.66 -24.25
N THR A 58 1.63 17.39 -22.95
CA THR A 58 2.07 16.08 -22.48
C THR A 58 1.01 15.06 -22.86
N ARG A 59 1.28 14.31 -23.93
CA ARG A 59 0.47 13.16 -24.37
C ARG A 59 0.80 11.94 -23.52
N ASP A 60 0.55 12.07 -22.22
CA ASP A 60 0.74 10.99 -21.25
C ASP A 60 -0.42 9.99 -21.41
N ASP A 61 -0.31 9.14 -22.42
CA ASP A 61 -1.25 8.05 -22.68
C ASP A 61 -1.01 6.93 -21.65
N VAL A 62 -1.73 7.01 -20.52
CA VAL A 62 -1.62 6.05 -19.42
C VAL A 62 -2.21 4.70 -19.84
N ARG A 63 -1.32 3.78 -20.25
CA ARG A 63 -1.70 2.43 -20.66
C ARG A 63 -1.45 1.42 -19.54
N PHE A 64 -2.51 0.73 -19.14
CA PHE A 64 -2.39 -0.47 -18.31
C PHE A 64 -1.88 -1.63 -19.16
N VAL A 65 -0.61 -1.99 -18.98
CA VAL A 65 -0.02 -3.20 -19.56
C VAL A 65 -0.17 -4.34 -18.56
N HIS A 66 -0.67 -5.48 -19.03
CA HIS A 66 -0.75 -6.68 -18.20
C HIS A 66 0.66 -7.19 -17.88
N ALA A 67 1.05 -7.05 -16.61
CA ALA A 67 2.35 -7.45 -16.10
C ALA A 67 2.48 -8.98 -15.91
N TRP A 68 1.57 -9.56 -15.12
CA TRP A 68 1.65 -10.95 -14.70
C TRP A 68 0.27 -11.47 -14.27
N SER A 69 0.02 -12.75 -14.52
CA SER A 69 -1.18 -13.47 -14.08
C SER A 69 -0.82 -14.90 -13.72
N ARG A 70 -1.47 -15.43 -12.66
CA ARG A 70 -1.47 -16.86 -12.36
C ARG A 70 -2.84 -17.45 -12.65
N ASN A 71 -2.87 -18.55 -13.41
CA ASN A 71 -4.07 -19.37 -13.52
C ASN A 71 -4.18 -20.28 -12.29
N LEU A 72 -5.33 -20.25 -11.63
CA LEU A 72 -5.65 -21.21 -10.56
C LEU A 72 -6.14 -22.51 -11.19
N ASP A 73 -5.75 -23.65 -10.63
CA ASP A 73 -6.29 -24.94 -11.04
C ASP A 73 -7.75 -25.05 -10.58
N THR A 74 -8.69 -24.88 -11.53
CA THR A 74 -10.13 -24.96 -11.22
C THR A 74 -10.62 -26.38 -11.01
N SER A 75 -9.83 -27.41 -11.36
CA SER A 75 -10.23 -28.82 -11.22
C SER A 75 -10.39 -29.26 -9.76
N LEU A 76 -9.72 -28.55 -8.85
CA LEU A 76 -9.75 -28.78 -7.40
C LEU A 76 -11.05 -28.27 -6.72
N TYR A 77 -11.83 -27.42 -7.38
CA TYR A 77 -13.14 -26.99 -6.86
C TYR A 77 -14.21 -28.06 -7.11
N HIS A 78 -15.17 -28.20 -6.19
CA HIS A 78 -16.27 -29.16 -6.27
C HIS A 78 -17.06 -29.08 -7.59
N ASN A 79 -17.27 -27.87 -8.11
CA ASN A 79 -17.96 -27.64 -9.39
C ASN A 79 -17.02 -27.58 -10.62
N ARG A 80 -15.70 -27.76 -10.42
CA ARG A 80 -14.59 -27.69 -11.39
C ARG A 80 -14.44 -26.36 -12.16
N LYS A 81 -15.08 -25.28 -11.69
CA LYS A 81 -15.17 -23.99 -12.40
C LYS A 81 -14.81 -22.78 -11.55
N PHE A 82 -15.37 -22.65 -10.34
CA PHE A 82 -15.20 -21.49 -9.47
C PHE A 82 -15.38 -21.87 -8.00
N PRO A 83 -14.68 -21.23 -7.05
CA PRO A 83 -14.83 -21.54 -5.64
C PRO A 83 -16.26 -21.24 -5.16
N THR A 84 -16.91 -22.25 -4.59
CA THR A 84 -18.14 -22.05 -3.80
C THR A 84 -17.82 -21.26 -2.52
N GLU A 85 -18.85 -20.80 -1.81
CA GLU A 85 -18.65 -19.92 -0.63
C GLU A 85 -17.75 -20.55 0.46
N ASN A 86 -17.77 -21.87 0.60
CA ASN A 86 -16.95 -22.62 1.58
C ASN A 86 -15.53 -22.95 1.06
N GLU A 87 -15.30 -22.81 -0.25
CA GLU A 87 -14.00 -23.01 -0.91
C GLU A 87 -13.28 -21.68 -1.19
N ARG A 88 -13.88 -20.54 -0.83
CA ARG A 88 -13.27 -19.22 -0.98
C ARG A 88 -12.07 -19.09 -0.04
N LEU A 89 -10.90 -19.09 -0.64
CA LEU A 89 -9.64 -18.82 0.03
C LEU A 89 -9.52 -17.32 0.40
N PRO A 90 -8.66 -16.97 1.36
CA PRO A 90 -8.32 -15.58 1.65
C PRO A 90 -7.74 -14.86 0.42
N ARG A 91 -7.93 -13.54 0.35
CA ARG A 91 -7.32 -12.72 -0.71
C ARG A 91 -5.79 -12.75 -0.61
N PRO A 92 -5.07 -12.69 -1.74
CA PRO A 92 -3.62 -12.56 -1.73
C PRO A 92 -3.20 -11.24 -1.07
N ILE A 93 -2.03 -11.25 -0.42
CA ILE A 93 -1.37 -10.07 0.14
C ILE A 93 -0.09 -9.79 -0.65
N VAL A 94 0.15 -8.52 -0.95
CA VAL A 94 1.37 -8.04 -1.58
C VAL A 94 2.04 -7.06 -0.61
N THR A 95 3.25 -7.39 -0.14
CA THR A 95 3.99 -6.59 0.84
C THR A 95 5.46 -6.99 0.88
N ASP A 96 6.34 -6.08 1.27
CA ASP A 96 7.67 -6.43 1.79
C ASP A 96 7.49 -7.04 3.21
N LEU A 97 7.92 -8.29 3.44
CA LEU A 97 7.71 -9.00 4.71
C LEU A 97 8.87 -8.83 5.70
N ASP A 98 10.11 -8.74 5.25
CA ASP A 98 11.31 -8.69 6.08
C ASP A 98 12.07 -7.36 6.03
N SER A 99 11.54 -6.39 5.27
CA SER A 99 12.07 -5.05 5.06
C SER A 99 13.35 -5.04 4.22
N ASP A 100 13.49 -5.98 3.28
CA ASP A 100 14.65 -6.09 2.38
C ASP A 100 14.54 -5.22 1.11
N GLY A 101 13.36 -4.63 0.85
CA GLY A 101 13.06 -3.81 -0.31
C GLY A 101 12.39 -4.57 -1.46
N THR A 102 12.39 -5.91 -1.44
CA THR A 102 11.69 -6.74 -2.41
C THR A 102 10.20 -6.86 -2.07
N THR A 103 9.39 -7.21 -3.07
CA THR A 103 7.94 -7.36 -2.88
C THR A 103 7.57 -8.85 -2.84
N ASP A 104 7.05 -9.30 -1.71
CA ASP A 104 6.48 -10.63 -1.57
C ASP A 104 4.99 -10.67 -1.93
N LEU A 105 4.61 -11.76 -2.59
CA LEU A 105 3.25 -12.19 -2.83
C LEU A 105 2.96 -13.40 -1.94
N LEU A 106 1.95 -13.25 -1.06
CA LEU A 106 1.37 -14.33 -0.27
C LEU A 106 -0.01 -14.69 -0.83
N TYR A 107 -0.25 -15.97 -1.12
CA TYR A 107 -1.55 -16.46 -1.55
C TYR A 107 -1.74 -17.93 -1.15
N PHE A 108 -3.00 -18.39 -1.20
CA PHE A 108 -3.34 -19.79 -0.95
C PHE A 108 -3.65 -20.51 -2.26
N ASN A 109 -3.17 -21.75 -2.36
CA ASN A 109 -3.65 -22.73 -3.33
C ASN A 109 -4.95 -23.42 -2.81
N PRO A 110 -5.75 -24.07 -3.69
CA PRO A 110 -6.99 -24.77 -3.29
C PRO A 110 -6.79 -25.94 -2.32
N ASP A 111 -5.57 -26.49 -2.21
CA ASP A 111 -5.16 -27.50 -1.22
C ASP A 111 -4.91 -26.91 0.20
N HIS A 112 -5.14 -25.60 0.37
CA HIS A 112 -4.84 -24.81 1.57
C HIS A 112 -3.34 -24.64 1.87
N THR A 113 -2.47 -24.83 0.88
CA THR A 113 -1.07 -24.45 0.98
C THR A 113 -0.92 -22.94 0.81
N LEU A 114 -0.38 -22.26 1.83
CA LEU A 114 0.08 -20.88 1.76
C LEU A 114 1.45 -20.84 1.07
N VAL A 115 1.57 -20.05 0.01
CA VAL A 115 2.81 -19.89 -0.76
C VAL A 115 3.33 -18.46 -0.63
N LYS A 116 4.65 -18.32 -0.46
CA LYS A 116 5.41 -17.06 -0.59
C LYS A 116 6.19 -17.08 -1.90
N GLU A 117 5.94 -16.11 -2.77
CA GLU A 117 6.74 -15.85 -3.97
C GLU A 117 7.24 -14.41 -3.96
N THR A 118 8.51 -14.18 -4.30
CA THR A 118 9.12 -12.85 -4.28
C THR A 118 9.30 -12.35 -5.71
N PHE A 119 8.89 -11.11 -5.99
CA PHE A 119 9.16 -10.45 -7.25
C PHE A 119 10.62 -9.98 -7.33
N PRO A 120 11.35 -10.24 -8.43
CA PRO A 120 12.73 -9.79 -8.55
C PRO A 120 12.86 -8.27 -8.50
N ASP A 121 13.95 -7.80 -7.92
CA ASP A 121 14.17 -6.39 -7.65
C ASP A 121 14.30 -5.58 -8.95
N SER A 122 13.36 -4.66 -9.19
CA SER A 122 13.13 -4.05 -10.51
C SER A 122 13.88 -2.72 -10.71
N LEU A 123 15.04 -2.58 -10.05
CA LEU A 123 15.79 -1.32 -9.94
C LEU A 123 17.18 -1.40 -10.61
N SER A 124 17.18 -1.46 -11.95
CA SER A 124 18.30 -0.90 -12.72
C SER A 124 17.93 0.51 -13.18
N PRO A 125 18.36 1.58 -12.49
CA PRO A 125 17.91 2.95 -12.76
C PRO A 125 18.38 3.54 -14.10
N LEU A 126 19.13 2.77 -14.91
CA LEU A 126 19.55 3.14 -16.27
C LEU A 126 18.82 2.37 -17.38
N ALA A 127 17.92 1.43 -17.05
CA ALA A 127 17.15 0.71 -18.05
C ALA A 127 15.96 1.55 -18.54
N PRO A 128 15.71 1.67 -19.86
CA PRO A 128 14.42 2.17 -20.35
C PRO A 128 13.31 1.24 -19.84
N ALA A 129 12.12 1.78 -19.59
CA ALA A 129 11.00 1.07 -18.93
C ALA A 129 10.52 -0.18 -19.69
N GLN A 130 11.23 -1.29 -19.50
CA GLN A 130 10.78 -2.63 -19.84
C GLN A 130 9.69 -3.05 -18.85
N PRO A 131 8.74 -3.93 -19.22
CA PRO A 131 7.71 -4.40 -18.29
C PRO A 131 8.37 -5.04 -17.05
N LEU A 132 8.22 -4.37 -15.91
CA LEU A 132 8.98 -4.53 -14.67
C LEU A 132 8.77 -5.85 -13.90
N PHE A 133 8.21 -6.87 -14.54
CA PHE A 133 7.69 -8.06 -13.89
C PHE A 133 8.21 -9.32 -14.57
N SER A 134 9.44 -9.67 -14.22
CA SER A 134 9.93 -11.05 -14.31
C SER A 134 9.06 -11.96 -13.43
N ASN A 135 8.99 -13.25 -13.79
CA ASN A 135 8.19 -14.22 -13.02
C ASN A 135 8.66 -14.25 -11.55
N PRO A 136 7.75 -14.22 -10.57
CA PRO A 136 8.11 -14.27 -9.17
C PRO A 136 8.71 -15.64 -8.84
N THR A 137 9.67 -15.67 -7.91
CA THR A 137 10.34 -16.90 -7.47
C THR A 137 9.72 -17.40 -6.18
N GLN A 138 9.24 -18.64 -6.17
CA GLN A 138 8.70 -19.27 -4.97
C GLN A 138 9.81 -19.49 -3.92
N GLN A 139 9.70 -18.79 -2.79
CA GLN A 139 10.63 -18.89 -1.66
C GLN A 139 10.22 -19.98 -0.65
N GLY A 140 8.92 -20.24 -0.54
CA GLY A 140 8.42 -21.22 0.41
C GLY A 140 6.94 -21.54 0.22
N ALA A 141 6.53 -22.68 0.76
CA ALA A 141 5.15 -23.11 0.82
C ALA A 141 4.90 -23.90 2.11
N VAL A 142 3.73 -23.74 2.73
CA VAL A 142 3.35 -24.48 3.94
C VAL A 142 1.86 -24.80 3.94
N ASN A 143 1.49 -26.04 4.25
CA ASN A 143 0.10 -26.42 4.36
C ASN A 143 -0.48 -25.98 5.71
N VAL A 144 -1.34 -24.97 5.72
CA VAL A 144 -1.86 -24.42 6.99
C VAL A 144 -2.91 -25.34 7.64
N ARG A 145 -3.44 -26.32 6.92
CA ARG A 145 -4.39 -27.30 7.46
C ARG A 145 -3.69 -28.37 8.30
N GLU A 146 -2.43 -28.68 7.98
CA GLU A 146 -1.55 -29.58 8.75
C GLU A 146 -0.96 -28.89 10.00
N LEU A 147 -0.69 -27.58 9.93
CA LEU A 147 -0.39 -26.76 11.12
C LEU A 147 -1.64 -26.49 11.98
N GLY A 148 -2.80 -26.49 11.31
CA GLY A 148 -4.12 -26.45 11.90
C GLY A 148 -4.55 -27.80 12.48
N ASP A 149 -5.74 -27.85 13.09
CA ASP A 149 -6.43 -29.12 13.37
C ASP A 149 -7.50 -29.40 12.29
N GLY A 150 -7.13 -29.23 11.01
CA GLY A 150 -7.97 -29.63 9.88
C GLY A 150 -8.96 -28.59 9.33
N GLY A 151 -9.04 -27.38 9.89
CA GLY A 151 -9.85 -26.27 9.36
C GLY A 151 -9.37 -25.73 8.00
N SER A 152 -10.21 -24.94 7.31
CA SER A 152 -9.81 -24.19 6.10
C SER A 152 -9.42 -22.75 6.44
N PRO A 153 -8.45 -22.13 5.76
CA PRO A 153 -8.13 -20.72 5.95
C PRO A 153 -9.25 -19.83 5.40
N ILE A 154 -9.68 -18.83 6.18
CA ILE A 154 -10.79 -17.93 5.82
C ILE A 154 -10.41 -16.45 5.81
N ALA A 155 -9.37 -16.06 6.56
CA ALA A 155 -8.75 -14.75 6.45
C ALA A 155 -7.24 -14.85 6.70
N VAL A 156 -6.50 -13.91 6.12
CA VAL A 156 -5.07 -13.73 6.34
C VAL A 156 -4.79 -12.24 6.49
N ALA A 157 -3.85 -11.89 7.36
CA ALA A 157 -3.31 -10.55 7.47
C ALA A 157 -1.81 -10.63 7.79
N THR A 158 -1.06 -9.61 7.37
CA THR A 158 0.31 -9.40 7.79
C THR A 158 0.41 -8.16 8.66
N GLY A 159 1.48 -8.07 9.44
CA GLY A 159 1.81 -6.84 10.15
C GLY A 159 2.90 -7.03 11.19
N TYR A 160 3.23 -5.95 11.88
CA TYR A 160 4.35 -5.93 12.81
C TYR A 160 3.88 -6.07 14.26
N LEU A 161 4.32 -7.15 14.93
CA LEU A 161 4.14 -7.29 16.38
C LEU A 161 5.08 -6.37 17.18
N LYS A 162 6.26 -6.03 16.66
CA LYS A 162 7.23 -5.18 17.39
C LYS A 162 7.05 -3.71 17.00
N GLN A 163 7.02 -2.82 18.01
CA GLN A 163 7.03 -1.37 17.78
C GLN A 163 8.27 -0.96 16.97
N TYR A 164 8.09 0.02 16.09
CA TYR A 164 9.18 0.69 15.39
C TYR A 164 9.95 1.63 16.32
N LYS A 165 11.28 1.54 16.33
CA LYS A 165 12.16 2.31 17.22
C LYS A 165 13.10 3.28 16.49
N SER A 166 13.56 2.97 15.27
CA SER A 166 14.49 3.83 14.52
C SER A 166 14.57 3.49 13.03
N MET A 167 15.04 4.45 12.23
CA MET A 167 15.29 4.31 10.78
C MET A 167 16.26 3.18 10.40
N VAL A 168 17.10 2.71 11.33
CA VAL A 168 18.07 1.63 11.10
C VAL A 168 17.49 0.25 11.46
N GLN A 169 16.28 0.20 12.04
CA GLN A 169 15.66 -1.05 12.45
C GLN A 169 14.96 -1.75 11.28
N VAL A 170 15.61 -2.79 10.74
CA VAL A 170 14.94 -3.81 9.93
C VAL A 170 13.82 -4.45 10.74
N ARG A 171 12.61 -4.52 10.18
CA ARG A 171 11.42 -5.10 10.83
C ARG A 171 10.87 -6.24 10.00
N GLN A 172 10.61 -7.35 10.66
CA GLN A 172 9.89 -8.48 10.07
C GLN A 172 8.42 -8.42 10.45
N GLN A 173 7.55 -8.56 9.44
CA GLN A 173 6.13 -8.85 9.63
C GLN A 173 5.95 -10.30 10.06
N VAL A 174 4.84 -10.56 10.76
CA VAL A 174 4.29 -11.91 10.92
C VAL A 174 3.12 -12.09 9.98
N ILE A 175 2.85 -13.34 9.61
CA ILE A 175 1.70 -13.72 8.80
C ILE A 175 0.71 -14.42 9.73
N VAL A 176 -0.50 -13.88 9.86
CA VAL A 176 -1.54 -14.47 10.70
C VAL A 176 -2.66 -15.00 9.83
N VAL A 177 -2.99 -16.27 10.02
CA VAL A 177 -4.07 -16.98 9.33
C VAL A 177 -5.16 -17.30 10.33
N LEU A 178 -6.39 -16.90 10.03
CA LEU A 178 -7.60 -17.31 10.74
C LEU A 178 -8.27 -18.47 9.99
N MET A 179 -8.55 -19.54 10.72
CA MET A 179 -9.13 -20.77 10.22
C MET A 179 -10.66 -20.81 10.48
N SER A 180 -11.37 -21.66 9.73
CA SER A 180 -12.83 -21.82 9.80
C SER A 180 -13.38 -22.34 11.12
N ASP A 181 -12.52 -22.89 11.99
CA ASP A 181 -12.84 -23.37 13.35
C ASP A 181 -12.41 -22.38 14.45
N TRP A 182 -12.21 -21.11 14.10
CA TRP A 182 -11.66 -20.03 14.94
C TRP A 182 -10.20 -20.21 15.37
N GLN A 183 -9.51 -21.26 14.92
CA GLN A 183 -8.09 -21.41 15.19
C GLN A 183 -7.30 -20.26 14.53
N VAL A 184 -6.35 -19.69 15.27
CA VAL A 184 -5.43 -18.65 14.80
C VAL A 184 -4.04 -19.24 14.72
N LEU A 185 -3.42 -19.13 13.55
CA LEU A 185 -2.03 -19.53 13.29
C LEU A 185 -1.20 -18.27 13.06
N CYS A 186 -0.06 -18.15 13.71
CA CYS A 186 0.91 -17.09 13.47
C CYS A 186 2.21 -17.69 12.95
N LEU A 187 2.66 -17.20 11.80
CA LEU A 187 3.87 -17.64 11.10
C LEU A 187 4.87 -16.48 11.00
N SER A 188 6.15 -16.82 10.82
CA SER A 188 7.20 -15.86 10.48
C SER A 188 7.16 -15.47 9.00
N HIS A 189 8.00 -14.50 8.60
CA HIS A 189 8.20 -14.08 7.21
C HIS A 189 8.71 -15.21 6.29
N GLU A 190 9.35 -16.25 6.86
CA GLU A 190 9.78 -17.48 6.16
C GLU A 190 8.77 -18.65 6.33
N LEU A 191 7.51 -18.36 6.62
CA LEU A 191 6.41 -19.34 6.79
C LEU A 191 6.57 -20.34 7.96
N LYS A 192 7.51 -20.12 8.90
CA LYS A 192 7.70 -21.01 10.06
C LYS A 192 6.64 -20.75 11.13
N PRO A 193 6.03 -21.77 11.75
CA PRO A 193 5.05 -21.56 12.82
C PRO A 193 5.72 -20.93 14.06
N LEU A 194 5.15 -19.81 14.52
CA LEU A 194 5.55 -19.13 15.76
C LEU A 194 4.66 -19.55 16.93
N TRP A 195 3.34 -19.55 16.72
CA TRP A 195 2.36 -20.02 17.70
C TRP A 195 1.00 -20.34 17.06
N LYS A 196 0.19 -21.06 17.82
CA LYS A 196 -1.20 -21.47 17.54
C LYS A 196 -2.07 -21.07 18.73
N ALA A 197 -3.26 -20.55 18.47
CA ALA A 197 -4.26 -20.26 19.51
C ALA A 197 -5.65 -20.74 19.08
N GLN A 198 -6.47 -21.13 20.07
CA GLN A 198 -7.88 -21.48 19.89
C GLN A 198 -8.70 -20.59 20.85
N PRO A 199 -9.17 -19.41 20.41
CA PRO A 199 -9.81 -18.44 21.30
C PRO A 199 -11.22 -18.82 21.78
N LEU A 200 -11.89 -19.73 21.06
CA LEU A 200 -13.26 -20.18 21.34
C LEU A 200 -13.33 -21.71 21.47
N GLU A 201 -14.21 -22.18 22.36
CA GLU A 201 -14.41 -23.60 22.64
C GLU A 201 -15.10 -24.32 21.46
N ARG A 202 -14.40 -25.28 20.86
CA ARG A 202 -14.83 -25.97 19.62
C ARG A 202 -16.19 -26.68 19.67
N GLU A 203 -16.68 -27.05 20.85
CA GLU A 203 -17.88 -27.87 20.98
C GLU A 203 -19.17 -27.06 20.80
N LYS A 204 -19.18 -25.80 21.25
CA LYS A 204 -20.37 -24.94 21.22
C LYS A 204 -20.71 -24.43 19.81
N ASP A 205 -19.69 -24.28 18.98
CA ASP A 205 -19.77 -23.53 17.72
C ASP A 205 -19.69 -24.40 16.45
N ARG A 206 -19.77 -25.74 16.57
CA ARG A 206 -19.70 -26.66 15.40
C ARG A 206 -20.75 -26.36 14.32
N ASN A 207 -21.92 -25.86 14.73
CA ASN A 207 -23.03 -25.51 13.83
C ASN A 207 -22.96 -24.07 13.30
N LEU A 208 -21.88 -23.34 13.59
CA LEU A 208 -21.71 -21.95 13.22
C LEU A 208 -20.66 -21.79 12.12
N ALA A 209 -20.94 -20.89 11.17
CA ALA A 209 -20.05 -20.48 10.10
C ALA A 209 -19.60 -19.03 10.32
N ILE A 210 -18.30 -18.79 10.19
CA ILE A 210 -17.72 -17.46 10.24
C ILE A 210 -17.98 -16.76 8.89
N ARG A 211 -18.49 -15.52 8.96
CA ARG A 211 -18.76 -14.60 7.86
C ARG A 211 -18.00 -13.31 8.13
N GLU A 212 -17.65 -12.56 7.08
CA GLU A 212 -16.81 -11.35 7.19
C GLU A 212 -15.57 -11.50 8.13
N PRO A 213 -14.78 -12.59 8.00
CA PRO A 213 -13.63 -12.81 8.87
C PRO A 213 -12.59 -11.69 8.70
N THR A 214 -12.10 -11.19 9.83
CA THR A 214 -11.17 -10.05 9.92
C THR A 214 -10.02 -10.40 10.86
N VAL A 215 -8.81 -10.04 10.46
CA VAL A 215 -7.58 -10.21 11.25
C VAL A 215 -6.83 -8.88 11.23
N LEU A 216 -6.40 -8.42 12.40
CA LEU A 216 -5.57 -7.23 12.58
C LEU A 216 -4.33 -7.61 13.39
N VAL A 217 -3.15 -7.31 12.85
CA VAL A 217 -1.86 -7.49 13.53
C VAL A 217 -1.34 -6.12 13.96
N SER A 218 -1.04 -5.95 15.24
CA SER A 218 -0.61 -4.68 15.81
C SER A 218 0.55 -4.84 16.78
N HIS A 219 1.31 -3.76 16.95
CA HIS A 219 2.40 -3.65 17.92
C HIS A 219 1.93 -3.13 19.29
N VAL A 220 0.62 -2.93 19.48
CA VAL A 220 0.04 -2.46 20.73
C VAL A 220 0.00 -3.61 21.74
N SER A 221 0.82 -3.54 22.79
CA SER A 221 0.78 -4.46 23.93
C SER A 221 -0.51 -4.28 24.72
N ILE A 222 -1.25 -5.37 24.99
CA ILE A 222 -2.46 -5.34 25.83
C ILE A 222 -2.09 -5.49 27.31
N ARG A 223 -1.13 -6.37 27.61
CA ARG A 223 -0.59 -6.62 28.96
C ARG A 223 0.88 -6.22 29.03
N LYS A 224 1.35 -5.94 30.25
CA LYS A 224 2.75 -5.63 30.52
C LYS A 224 3.62 -6.86 30.21
N GLY A 225 4.49 -6.74 29.22
CA GLY A 225 5.35 -7.82 28.74
C GLY A 225 4.96 -8.37 27.37
N ASP A 226 3.74 -8.09 26.88
CA ASP A 226 3.34 -8.44 25.51
C ASP A 226 4.20 -7.67 24.51
N THR A 227 4.61 -8.32 23.42
CA THR A 227 5.36 -7.65 22.35
C THR A 227 4.44 -6.79 21.46
N GLY A 228 3.20 -7.25 21.26
CA GLY A 228 2.14 -6.65 20.45
C GLY A 228 0.87 -7.49 20.59
N CYS A 229 -0.12 -7.33 19.69
CA CYS A 229 -1.35 -8.09 19.73
C CYS A 229 -1.86 -8.51 18.34
N VAL A 230 -2.68 -9.56 18.33
CA VAL A 230 -3.46 -10.01 17.19
C VAL A 230 -4.93 -9.97 17.59
N VAL A 231 -5.74 -9.24 16.83
CA VAL A 231 -7.18 -9.17 17.02
C VAL A 231 -7.84 -9.91 15.87
N VAL A 232 -8.68 -10.89 16.18
CA VAL A 232 -9.49 -11.61 15.20
C VAL A 232 -10.98 -11.36 15.48
N GLY A 233 -11.78 -11.34 14.43
CA GLY A 233 -13.21 -11.13 14.52
C GLY A 233 -13.93 -11.60 13.26
N GLY A 234 -15.24 -11.61 13.33
CA GLY A 234 -16.11 -12.00 12.22
C GLY A 234 -17.56 -12.05 12.70
N ARG A 235 -18.49 -11.90 11.75
CA ARG A 235 -19.90 -12.17 12.00
C ARG A 235 -20.11 -13.67 12.02
N VAL A 236 -21.03 -14.14 12.85
CA VAL A 236 -21.36 -15.57 12.93
C VAL A 236 -22.76 -15.82 12.39
N SER A 237 -22.92 -16.92 11.66
CA SER A 237 -24.19 -17.39 11.11
C SER A 237 -24.37 -18.86 11.45
N GLY A 238 -25.61 -19.33 11.60
CA GLY A 238 -25.88 -20.77 11.52
C GLY A 238 -25.39 -21.31 10.17
N LYS A 239 -24.78 -22.50 10.18
CA LYS A 239 -24.51 -23.26 8.96
C LYS A 239 -25.86 -23.63 8.33
N PRO A 240 -26.02 -23.51 7.00
CA PRO A 240 -27.20 -24.07 6.34
C PRO A 240 -27.25 -25.57 6.62
N ALA A 241 -28.46 -26.12 6.79
CA ALA A 241 -28.65 -27.56 6.84
C ALA A 241 -28.04 -28.20 5.57
N PRO A 242 -27.52 -29.44 5.63
CA PRO A 242 -27.12 -30.16 4.45
C PRO A 242 -28.26 -30.13 3.42
N GLN A 243 -27.97 -29.71 2.19
CA GLN A 243 -28.93 -29.87 1.11
C GLN A 243 -28.99 -31.36 0.79
N ASP A 244 -29.96 -32.06 1.37
CA ASP A 244 -30.32 -33.40 0.92
C ASP A 244 -30.56 -33.34 -0.58
N SER A 245 -29.81 -34.16 -1.31
CA SER A 245 -29.94 -34.30 -2.75
C SER A 245 -31.27 -34.99 -3.07
N PHE A 246 -32.34 -34.18 -3.11
CA PHE A 246 -33.64 -34.59 -3.60
C PHE A 246 -33.52 -34.97 -5.07
N THR A 247 -33.15 -36.22 -5.29
CA THR A 247 -33.07 -36.87 -6.58
C THR A 247 -34.51 -37.02 -7.05
N ARG A 248 -35.01 -35.99 -7.73
CA ARG A 248 -36.35 -35.99 -8.31
C ARG A 248 -36.33 -36.94 -9.49
N SER A 249 -36.53 -38.22 -9.21
CA SER A 249 -36.74 -39.27 -10.19
C SER A 249 -38.01 -38.94 -10.98
N VAL A 250 -37.82 -38.26 -12.11
CA VAL A 250 -38.88 -38.08 -13.09
C VAL A 250 -39.15 -39.46 -13.69
N THR A 251 -40.37 -39.94 -13.48
CA THR A 251 -40.94 -41.14 -14.12
C THR A 251 -41.94 -40.67 -15.16
#